data_AF-A0A9N9JPV5-F1
#
_entry.id   AF-A0A9N9JPV5-F1
#
_cell.length_a   1.000
_cell.length_b   1.000
_cell.length_c   1.000
_cell.angle_alpha   90.00
_cell.angle_beta   90.00
_cell.angle_gamma   90.00
#
_symmetry.space_group_name_H-M   'P 1'
#
loop_
_entity.id
_entity.type
_entity.pdbx_description
1 polymer ?
#
loop_
_entity_poly.entity_id
_entity_poly.type
_entity_poly.pdbx_seq_one_letter_code
_entity_poly.pdbx_strand_id
1 'polypeptide(L)'
;VALLRLCIRLTHKDEMVSDILQAIELLGTLPHEVINSVGEQMMAGILNLIKSDANYIRGKKPWETVFTLLRETATHPQASKYSFDAAASLVRESKNINSDNFNECVELLAEFA
;
A
#
# COMPACT_ATOMS: atom_id res chain seq x y z
N VAL A 1 6.35 11.43 -5.69
CA VAL A 1 5.12 11.94 -5.03
C VAL A 1 4.00 12.43 -5.98
N ALA A 2 4.27 12.77 -7.24
CA ALA A 2 3.24 13.22 -8.19
C ALA A 2 2.39 12.08 -8.79
N LEU A 3 2.98 10.91 -9.07
CA LEU A 3 2.31 9.75 -9.67
C LEU A 3 1.18 9.17 -8.81
N LEU A 4 1.43 8.86 -7.53
CA LEU A 4 0.38 8.35 -6.63
C LEU A 4 -0.73 9.38 -6.34
N ARG A 5 -0.40 10.67 -6.34
CA ARG A 5 -1.40 11.76 -6.30
C ARG A 5 -2.21 11.86 -7.60
N LEU A 6 -1.62 11.50 -8.73
CA LEU A 6 -2.29 11.39 -10.04
C LEU A 6 -3.25 10.18 -10.06
N CYS A 7 -2.82 9.03 -9.53
CA CYS A 7 -3.63 7.82 -9.39
C CYS A 7 -4.90 8.07 -8.56
N ILE A 8 -4.80 8.86 -7.48
CA ILE A 8 -5.95 9.29 -6.64
C ILE A 8 -6.89 10.24 -7.39
N ARG A 9 -6.38 11.10 -8.28
CA ARG A 9 -7.21 12.00 -9.09
C ARG A 9 -7.92 11.28 -10.23
N LEU A 10 -7.41 10.12 -10.65
CA LEU A 10 -7.87 9.38 -11.82
C LEU A 10 -8.74 8.15 -11.48
N THR A 11 -8.90 7.85 -10.20
CA THR A 11 -9.65 6.68 -9.69
C THR A 11 -11.16 6.74 -9.94
N HIS A 12 -11.66 7.83 -10.54
CA HIS A 12 -13.03 7.95 -11.02
C HIS A 12 -13.28 7.33 -12.41
N LYS A 13 -12.25 6.83 -13.09
CA LYS A 13 -12.39 6.01 -14.31
C LYS A 13 -11.96 4.57 -14.02
N ASP A 14 -12.90 3.63 -14.11
CA ASP A 14 -12.63 2.18 -13.93
C ASP A 14 -11.47 1.68 -14.83
N GLU A 15 -11.32 2.25 -16.04
CA GLU A 15 -10.22 1.92 -16.95
C GLU A 15 -8.82 2.16 -16.35
N MET A 16 -8.67 3.12 -15.45
CA MET A 16 -7.37 3.45 -14.83
C MET A 16 -7.07 2.68 -13.55
N VAL A 17 -8.06 2.00 -12.97
CA VAL A 17 -7.84 1.18 -11.78
C VAL A 17 -6.89 0.03 -12.11
N SER A 18 -7.04 -0.59 -13.29
CA SER A 18 -6.15 -1.66 -13.77
C SER A 18 -4.69 -1.21 -13.81
N ASP A 19 -4.42 -0.02 -14.36
CA ASP A 19 -3.07 0.53 -14.47
C ASP A 19 -2.46 0.85 -13.09
N ILE A 20 -3.30 1.28 -12.14
CA ILE A 20 -2.88 1.54 -10.76
C ILE A 20 -2.48 0.24 -10.06
N LEU A 21 -3.29 -0.81 -10.21
CA LEU A 21 -2.99 -2.12 -9.61
C LEU A 21 -1.71 -2.70 -10.21
N GLN A 22 -1.53 -2.61 -11.53
CA GLN A 22 -0.29 -3.02 -12.19
C GLN A 22 0.91 -2.20 -11.71
N ALA A 23 0.76 -0.89 -11.52
CA ALA A 23 1.83 -0.06 -10.97
C ALA A 23 2.20 -0.48 -9.54
N ILE A 24 1.23 -0.83 -8.69
CA ILE A 24 1.49 -1.35 -7.34
C ILE A 24 2.29 -2.66 -7.40
N GLU A 25 1.89 -3.59 -8.26
CA GLU A 25 2.63 -4.85 -8.44
C GLU A 25 4.06 -4.60 -8.91
N LEU A 26 4.27 -3.66 -9.84
CA LEU A 26 5.61 -3.28 -10.31
C LEU A 26 6.47 -2.69 -9.20
N LEU A 27 5.90 -1.92 -8.26
CA LEU A 27 6.63 -1.41 -7.10
C LEU A 27 7.17 -2.56 -6.24
N GLY A 28 6.41 -3.65 -6.10
CA GLY A 28 6.86 -4.87 -5.40
C GLY A 28 7.99 -5.63 -6.09
N THR A 29 8.28 -5.33 -7.35
CA THR A 29 9.38 -5.97 -8.10
C THR A 29 10.69 -5.17 -8.08
N LEU A 30 10.68 -3.99 -7.44
CA LEU A 30 11.85 -3.13 -7.41
C LEU A 30 12.96 -3.76 -6.55
N PRO A 31 14.24 -3.62 -6.95
CA PRO A 31 15.36 -4.04 -6.11
C PRO A 31 15.35 -3.32 -4.75
N HIS A 32 15.80 -3.98 -3.69
CA HIS A 32 15.86 -3.39 -2.35
C HIS A 32 16.62 -2.05 -2.31
N GLU A 33 17.68 -1.89 -3.11
CA GLU A 33 18.42 -0.62 -3.21
C GLU A 33 17.53 0.54 -3.68
N VAL A 34 16.66 0.27 -4.65
CA VAL A 34 15.69 1.25 -5.17
C VAL A 34 14.64 1.53 -4.11
N ILE A 35 14.08 0.49 -3.48
CA ILE A 35 13.10 0.62 -2.39
C ILE A 35 13.67 1.46 -1.25
N ASN A 36 14.93 1.27 -0.88
CA ASN A 36 15.61 2.05 0.16
C ASN A 36 15.77 3.52 -0.26
N SER A 37 16.06 3.80 -1.54
CA SER A 37 16.19 5.19 -2.03
C SER A 37 14.85 5.93 -2.16
N VAL A 38 13.74 5.23 -2.44
CA VAL A 38 12.43 5.86 -2.70
C VAL A 38 11.35 5.50 -1.67
N GLY A 39 11.72 4.77 -0.62
CA GLY A 39 10.79 4.16 0.33
C GLY A 39 9.87 5.17 0.99
N GLU A 40 10.40 6.33 1.40
CA GLU A 40 9.59 7.40 1.99
C GLU A 40 8.47 7.85 1.04
N GLN A 41 8.83 8.14 -0.22
CA GLN A 41 7.88 8.65 -1.20
C GLN A 41 6.87 7.59 -1.65
N MET A 42 7.33 6.34 -1.74
CA MET A 42 6.51 5.19 -2.09
C MET A 42 5.47 4.93 -1.01
N MET A 43 5.88 4.80 0.25
CA MET A 43 4.97 4.54 1.36
C MET A 43 4.03 5.70 1.64
N ALA A 44 4.48 6.95 1.48
CA ALA A 44 3.60 8.10 1.55
C ALA A 44 2.48 8.04 0.49
N GLY A 45 2.76 7.51 -0.69
CA GLY A 45 1.75 7.32 -1.73
C GLY A 45 0.80 6.16 -1.44
N ILE A 46 1.29 5.03 -0.93
CA ILE A 46 0.43 3.91 -0.46
C ILE A 46 -0.51 4.38 0.65
N LEU A 47 0.01 5.12 1.64
CA LEU A 47 -0.80 5.70 2.71
C LEU A 47 -1.94 6.58 2.17
N ASN A 48 -1.63 7.43 1.19
CA ASN A 48 -2.65 8.30 0.58
C ASN A 48 -3.69 7.51 -0.20
N LEU A 49 -3.31 6.42 -0.86
CA LEU A 49 -4.25 5.55 -1.56
C LEU A 49 -5.23 4.90 -0.58
N ILE A 50 -4.71 4.31 0.51
CA ILE A 50 -5.51 3.69 1.57
C ILE A 50 -6.46 4.71 2.22
N LYS A 51 -5.96 5.90 2.56
CA LYS A 51 -6.78 6.97 3.16
C LYS A 51 -7.83 7.55 2.21
N SER A 52 -7.61 7.44 0.90
CA SER A 52 -8.58 7.89 -0.09
C SER A 52 -9.75 6.91 -0.17
N ASP A 53 -9.47 5.67 -0.58
CA ASP A 53 -10.41 4.54 -0.53
C ASP A 53 -9.64 3.23 -0.80
N ALA A 54 -9.55 2.38 0.22
CA ALA A 54 -8.89 1.09 0.10
C ALA A 54 -9.58 0.15 -0.89
N ASN A 55 -10.87 0.36 -1.22
CA ASN A 55 -11.62 -0.47 -2.17
C ASN A 55 -11.12 -0.35 -3.62
N TYR A 56 -10.23 0.60 -3.91
CA TYR A 56 -9.54 0.66 -5.19
C TYR A 56 -8.46 -0.40 -5.34
N ILE A 57 -7.92 -0.91 -4.22
CA ILE A 57 -7.00 -2.05 -4.22
C ILE A 57 -7.87 -3.31 -4.23
N ARG A 58 -8.13 -3.83 -5.42
CA ARG A 58 -9.00 -5.00 -5.63
C ARG A 58 -8.17 -6.23 -5.94
N GLY A 59 -8.51 -7.37 -5.34
CA GLY A 59 -7.85 -8.65 -5.56
C GLY A 59 -6.67 -8.88 -4.62
N LYS A 60 -6.38 -10.17 -4.40
CA LYS A 60 -5.38 -10.64 -3.43
C LYS A 60 -3.96 -10.20 -3.74
N LYS A 61 -3.53 -10.27 -5.01
CA LYS A 61 -2.14 -10.02 -5.42
C LYS A 61 -1.67 -8.57 -5.20
N PRO A 62 -2.45 -7.53 -5.55
CA PRO A 62 -2.12 -6.15 -5.17
C PRO A 62 -2.02 -5.97 -3.65
N TRP A 63 -2.90 -6.61 -2.87
CA TRP A 63 -2.83 -6.56 -1.41
C TRP A 63 -1.59 -7.25 -0.86
N GLU A 64 -1.25 -8.45 -1.33
CA GLU A 64 0.00 -9.15 -0.98
C GLU A 64 1.23 -8.25 -1.22
N THR A 65 1.24 -7.53 -2.34
CA THR A 65 2.31 -6.57 -2.66
C THR A 65 2.34 -5.42 -1.66
N VAL A 66 1.19 -4.82 -1.34
CA VAL A 66 1.09 -3.74 -0.34
C VAL A 66 1.59 -4.21 1.02
N PHE A 67 1.18 -5.39 1.51
CA PHE A 67 1.65 -5.93 2.79
C PHE A 67 3.15 -6.27 2.77
N THR A 68 3.67 -6.77 1.65
CA THR A 68 5.11 -7.01 1.49
C THR A 68 5.89 -5.70 1.60
N LEU A 69 5.47 -4.66 0.88
CA LEU A 69 6.09 -3.34 0.96
C LEU A 69 6.01 -2.74 2.37
N LEU A 70 4.89 -2.93 3.07
CA LEU A 70 4.75 -2.51 4.47
C LEU A 70 5.79 -3.17 5.38
N ARG A 71 5.99 -4.49 5.24
CA ARG A 71 7.00 -5.25 6.02
C ARG A 71 8.42 -4.80 5.70
N GLU A 72 8.77 -4.71 4.41
CA GLU A 72 10.13 -4.33 3.98
C GLU A 72 10.51 -2.92 4.41
N THR A 73 9.54 -2.02 4.47
CA THR A 73 9.77 -0.62 4.85
C THR A 73 9.54 -0.33 6.34
N ALA A 74 9.16 -1.34 7.14
CA ALA A 74 8.90 -1.19 8.57
C ALA A 74 10.15 -0.76 9.36
N THR A 75 11.34 -1.17 8.91
CA THR A 75 12.63 -0.82 9.54
C THR A 75 13.31 0.39 8.88
N HIS A 76 12.72 0.93 7.80
CA HIS A 76 13.31 2.04 7.06
C HIS A 76 13.17 3.37 7.84
N PRO A 77 14.26 4.15 8.04
CA PRO A 77 14.25 5.33 8.91
C PRO A 77 13.19 6.38 8.57
N GLN A 78 12.92 6.59 7.28
CA GLN A 78 11.98 7.61 6.80
C GLN A 78 10.62 7.04 6.39
N ALA A 79 10.54 5.74 6.10
CA ALA A 79 9.33 5.13 5.51
C ALA A 79 8.48 4.40 6.54
N SER A 80 9.11 3.87 7.60
CA SER A 80 8.47 3.16 8.71
C SER A 80 7.25 3.87 9.29
N LYS A 81 7.33 5.19 9.47
CA LYS A 81 6.20 6.01 9.94
C LYS A 81 4.99 5.91 9.00
N TYR A 82 5.22 6.01 7.69
CA TYR A 82 4.16 5.91 6.69
C TYR A 82 3.59 4.49 6.63
N SER A 83 4.44 3.48 6.77
CA SER A 83 4.03 2.08 6.80
C SER A 83 3.16 1.78 8.01
N PHE A 84 3.56 2.25 9.19
CA PHE A 84 2.76 2.14 10.40
C PHE A 84 1.42 2.88 10.28
N ASP A 85 1.43 4.14 9.82
CA ASP A 85 0.21 4.93 9.62
C ASP A 85 -0.74 4.27 8.61
N ALA A 86 -0.19 3.59 7.59
CA ALA A 86 -0.98 2.87 6.59
C ALA A 86 -1.66 1.64 7.20
N ALA A 87 -0.91 0.81 7.93
CA ALA A 87 -1.47 -0.33 8.66
C ALA A 87 -2.54 0.13 9.67
N ALA A 88 -2.27 1.18 10.44
CA ALA A 88 -3.24 1.74 11.39
C ALA A 88 -4.50 2.28 10.69
N SER A 89 -4.36 2.89 9.50
CA SER A 89 -5.50 3.39 8.72
C SER A 89 -6.38 2.26 8.16
N LEU A 90 -5.79 1.13 7.78
CA LEU A 90 -6.53 -0.07 7.35
C LEU A 90 -7.39 -0.63 8.48
N VAL A 91 -6.82 -0.79 9.66
CA VAL A 91 -7.51 -1.41 10.81
C VAL A 91 -8.54 -0.47 11.43
N ARG A 92 -8.29 0.85 11.39
CA ARG A 92 -9.20 1.86 11.95
C ARG A 92 -10.56 1.88 11.25
N GLU A 93 -10.61 1.60 9.96
CA GLU A 93 -11.83 1.65 9.15
C GLU A 93 -12.22 0.24 8.71
N SER A 94 -13.23 -0.35 9.33
CA SER A 94 -13.68 -1.72 9.03
C SER A 94 -14.05 -1.94 7.56
N LYS A 95 -14.48 -0.90 6.85
CA LYS A 95 -14.76 -0.93 5.41
C LYS A 95 -13.54 -1.20 4.52
N ASN A 96 -12.32 -0.99 5.03
CA ASN A 96 -11.08 -1.18 4.28
C ASN A 96 -10.57 -2.63 4.35
N ILE A 97 -11.16 -3.44 5.23
CA ILE A 97 -10.82 -4.86 5.39
C ILE A 97 -11.88 -5.72 4.69
N ASN A 98 -11.43 -6.62 3.83
CA ASN A 98 -12.26 -7.52 3.04
C ASN A 98 -11.59 -8.90 2.88
N SER A 99 -12.22 -9.81 2.14
CA SER A 99 -11.70 -11.18 1.94
C SER A 99 -10.33 -11.24 1.28
N ASP A 100 -9.93 -10.21 0.54
CA ASP A 100 -8.68 -10.20 -0.23
C ASP A 100 -7.47 -9.77 0.61
N ASN A 101 -7.70 -9.15 1.78
CA ASN A 101 -6.66 -8.54 2.59
C ASN A 101 -6.69 -8.91 4.08
N PHE A 102 -7.75 -9.58 4.54
CA PHE A 102 -7.94 -9.89 5.95
C PHE A 102 -6.82 -10.76 6.53
N ASN A 103 -6.43 -11.84 5.83
CA ASN A 103 -5.43 -12.77 6.33
C ASN A 103 -4.06 -12.11 6.49
N GLU A 104 -3.61 -11.43 5.44
CA GLU A 104 -2.34 -10.72 5.39
C GLU A 104 -2.30 -9.56 6.41
N CYS A 105 -3.44 -8.90 6.65
CA CYS A 105 -3.56 -7.89 7.71
C CYS A 105 -3.38 -8.49 9.10
N VAL A 106 -3.98 -9.64 9.38
CA VAL A 106 -3.82 -10.33 10.68
C VAL A 106 -2.39 -10.78 10.88
N GLU A 107 -1.75 -11.34 9.86
CA GLU A 107 -0.33 -11.72 9.89
C GLU A 107 0.57 -10.53 10.18
N LEU A 108 0.38 -9.40 9.47
CA LEU A 108 1.15 -8.18 9.70
C LEU A 108 1.00 -7.68 11.15
N LEU A 109 -0.23 -7.67 11.69
CA LEU A 109 -0.48 -7.22 13.06
C LEU A 109 0.11 -8.18 14.10
N ALA A 110 0.13 -9.47 13.82
CA ALA A 110 0.74 -10.46 14.69
C ALA A 110 2.26 -10.29 14.79
N GLU A 111 2.92 -9.78 13.75
CA GLU A 111 4.36 -9.43 13.79
C GLU A 111 4.67 -8.25 14.73
N PHE A 112 3.66 -7.43 15.08
CA PHE A 112 3.81 -6.31 16.02
C PHE A 112 3.44 -6.65 17.48
N ALA A 113 2.85 -7.81 17.74
CA ALA A 113 2.34 -8.22 19.06
C ALA A 113 3.40 -9.00 19.87
#